data_AF-A0A4S8Q7Y8-F1
#
_entry.id   AF-A0A4S8Q7Y8-F1
#
_cell.length_a   1.000
_cell.length_b   1.000
_cell.length_c   1.000
_cell.angle_alpha   90.00
_cell.angle_beta   90.00
_cell.angle_gamma   90.00
#
_symmetry.space_group_name_H-M   'P 1'
#
loop_
_entity.id
_entity.type
_entity.pdbx_description
1 polymer ?
#
loop_
_entity_poly.entity_id
_entity_poly.type
_entity_poly.pdbx_seq_one_letter_code
_entity_poly.pdbx_strand_id
1 'polypeptide(L)'
;MSDIQQVEGLEPLPPQHASLAFGIPESEPGTIYVLSVSGGVRFRPKEGRFVCFGRNRPEVHVCLGEDDRRVSRTHGQVTRRGDHWWLANTGHAALQLPSSRMLFSEDEPLPLGLGYTPVFLRGTAHRRHLLELYVAGEDGRLPRPAPDAGTLKDKPWKLDAEERIALVSLAQRYLMHESYAQPLAWRQVAEELQELQPDAKWRPKRVEHLVTAVRRRLSATGVPGLTREEVGEPVGNMLNHNLILELLHTRTLVPPDLRLLGD
;
A
#
# COMPACT_ATOMS: atom_id res chain seq x y z
N MET A 1 13.95 -37.10 -3.06
CA MET A 1 13.33 -36.30 -1.98
C MET A 1 14.04 -34.96 -2.01
N SER A 2 13.31 -33.85 -2.11
CA SER A 2 13.93 -32.53 -2.29
C SER A 2 14.43 -32.00 -0.95
N ASP A 3 15.71 -31.61 -0.90
CA ASP A 3 16.43 -31.20 0.31
C ASP A 3 15.89 -29.90 0.94
N ILE A 4 15.03 -29.16 0.23
CA ILE A 4 14.55 -27.85 0.70
C ILE A 4 13.62 -27.92 1.92
N GLN A 5 13.02 -29.09 2.19
CA GLN A 5 12.17 -29.29 3.38
C GLN A 5 12.95 -29.70 4.63
N GLN A 6 14.27 -29.96 4.52
CA GLN A 6 15.11 -30.42 5.63
C GLN A 6 15.94 -29.29 6.27
N VAL A 7 15.57 -28.02 6.04
CA VAL A 7 16.30 -26.87 6.60
C VAL A 7 16.12 -26.81 8.12
N GLU A 8 17.24 -26.72 8.85
CA GLU A 8 17.27 -26.68 10.31
C GLU A 8 16.47 -25.49 10.89
N GLY A 9 15.51 -25.81 11.77
CA GLY A 9 14.65 -24.84 12.44
C GLY A 9 13.45 -24.38 11.61
N LEU A 10 13.18 -25.05 10.48
CA LEU A 10 11.93 -24.91 9.74
C LEU A 10 10.81 -25.60 10.51
N GLU A 11 9.75 -24.87 10.80
CA GLU A 11 8.57 -25.45 11.45
C GLU A 11 7.35 -25.27 10.54
N PRO A 12 6.70 -26.36 10.10
CA PRO A 12 5.59 -26.28 9.15
C PRO A 12 4.32 -25.73 9.81
N LEU A 13 3.59 -24.91 9.04
CA LEU A 13 2.24 -24.47 9.36
C LEU A 13 1.25 -25.25 8.49
N PRO A 14 0.25 -25.92 9.07
CA PRO A 14 -0.71 -26.70 8.29
C PRO A 14 -1.59 -25.80 7.41
N PRO A 15 -2.18 -26.32 6.32
CA PRO A 15 -3.15 -25.56 5.51
C PRO A 15 -4.37 -25.06 6.29
N GLN A 16 -4.70 -25.69 7.43
CA GLN A 16 -5.78 -25.26 8.32
C GLN A 16 -5.37 -24.14 9.28
N HIS A 17 -4.12 -23.68 9.23
CA HIS A 17 -3.67 -22.57 10.05
C HIS A 17 -4.50 -21.32 9.70
N ALA A 18 -4.97 -20.63 10.74
CA ALA A 18 -5.71 -19.38 10.55
C ALA A 18 -4.83 -18.33 9.85
N SER A 19 -5.46 -17.38 9.16
CA SER A 19 -4.74 -16.26 8.57
C SER A 19 -3.84 -15.57 9.59
N LEU A 20 -2.63 -15.17 9.16
CA LEU A 20 -1.69 -14.42 9.98
C LEU A 20 -2.19 -13.00 10.29
N ALA A 21 -3.26 -12.55 9.62
CA ALA A 21 -3.96 -11.31 9.95
C ALA A 21 -4.60 -11.35 11.35
N PHE A 22 -4.89 -12.55 11.89
CA PHE A 22 -5.32 -12.72 13.28
C PHE A 22 -4.15 -12.75 14.27
N GLY A 23 -2.94 -12.46 13.78
CA GLY A 23 -1.69 -12.49 14.50
C GLY A 23 -1.06 -13.86 14.62
N ILE A 24 -0.02 -13.89 15.45
CA ILE A 24 0.82 -15.06 15.66
C ILE A 24 0.92 -15.37 17.16
N PRO A 25 1.24 -16.62 17.53
CA PRO A 25 1.64 -16.95 18.88
C PRO A 25 2.86 -16.13 19.34
N GLU A 26 2.99 -15.91 20.65
CA GLU A 26 4.16 -15.24 21.23
C GLU A 26 5.45 -15.91 20.74
N SER A 27 6.32 -15.10 20.14
CA SER A 27 7.49 -15.57 19.39
C SER A 27 8.68 -14.65 19.66
N GLU A 28 9.88 -15.17 19.47
CA GLU A 28 11.11 -14.38 19.51
C GLU A 28 11.04 -13.23 18.48
N PRO A 29 11.42 -11.99 18.85
CA PRO A 29 11.45 -10.86 17.92
C PRO A 29 12.23 -11.19 16.63
N GLY A 30 11.69 -10.82 15.48
CA GLY A 30 12.27 -11.17 14.18
C GLY A 30 11.97 -12.58 13.70
N THR A 31 11.18 -13.39 14.42
CA THR A 31 10.62 -14.65 13.88
C THR A 31 9.72 -14.33 12.68
N ILE A 32 9.90 -15.04 11.57
CA ILE A 32 9.04 -14.90 10.39
C ILE A 32 8.04 -16.06 10.30
N TYR A 33 6.81 -15.73 9.97
CA TYR A 33 5.77 -16.65 9.53
C TYR A 33 5.45 -16.34 8.06
N VAL A 34 5.38 -17.38 7.24
CA VAL A 34 5.04 -17.29 5.81
C VAL A 34 3.96 -18.31 5.54
N LEU A 35 2.79 -17.86 5.08
CA LEU A 35 1.61 -18.71 4.90
C LEU A 35 0.98 -18.49 3.53
N SER A 36 0.47 -19.56 2.94
CA SER A 36 -0.46 -19.51 1.82
C SER A 36 -1.64 -20.44 2.10
N VAL A 37 -2.61 -20.47 1.18
CA VAL A 37 -3.72 -21.43 1.20
C VAL A 37 -3.27 -22.91 1.22
N SER A 38 -2.05 -23.20 0.78
CA SER A 38 -1.48 -24.54 0.76
C SER A 38 -0.74 -24.91 2.05
N GLY A 39 -0.79 -24.05 3.08
CA GLY A 39 0.04 -24.15 4.28
C GLY A 39 1.25 -23.22 4.19
N GLY A 40 2.10 -23.30 5.21
CA GLY A 40 3.17 -22.34 5.41
C GLY A 40 4.30 -22.89 6.25
N VAL A 41 5.17 -21.99 6.68
CA VAL A 41 6.31 -22.29 7.55
C VAL A 41 6.58 -21.12 8.49
N ARG A 42 7.25 -21.41 9.60
CA ARG A 42 7.88 -20.38 10.45
C ARG A 42 9.36 -20.64 10.64
N PHE A 43 10.11 -19.56 10.84
CA PHE A 43 11.52 -19.59 11.21
C PHE A 43 11.82 -18.56 12.29
N ARG A 44 12.53 -18.98 13.33
CA ARG A 44 13.19 -18.05 14.27
C ARG A 44 14.22 -17.15 13.53
N PRO A 45 14.55 -15.96 14.05
CA PRO A 45 15.57 -15.13 13.44
C PRO A 45 16.94 -15.84 13.45
N LYS A 46 17.57 -15.99 12.28
CA LYS A 46 18.97 -16.43 12.16
C LYS A 46 19.51 -15.94 10.82
N GLU A 47 20.71 -15.39 10.82
CA GLU A 47 21.35 -14.86 9.62
C GLU A 47 21.42 -15.90 8.50
N GLY A 48 21.16 -15.47 7.27
CA GLY A 48 21.21 -16.33 6.08
C GLY A 48 20.03 -17.31 5.95
N ARG A 49 19.09 -17.36 6.92
CA ARG A 49 17.85 -18.13 6.74
C ARG A 49 17.03 -17.56 5.60
N PHE A 50 16.37 -18.45 4.87
CA PHE A 50 15.53 -18.05 3.76
C PHE A 50 14.27 -18.92 3.63
N VAL A 51 13.23 -18.33 3.04
CA VAL A 51 11.98 -18.97 2.68
C VAL A 51 11.72 -18.75 1.20
N CYS A 52 11.90 -19.78 0.40
CA CYS A 52 11.43 -19.82 -1.00
C CYS A 52 9.94 -20.13 -1.08
N PHE A 53 9.25 -19.45 -2.00
CA PHE A 53 7.86 -19.72 -2.35
C PHE A 53 7.65 -19.75 -3.86
N GLY A 54 6.63 -20.47 -4.31
CA GLY A 54 6.32 -20.65 -5.74
C GLY A 54 5.40 -21.83 -5.97
N ARG A 55 5.09 -22.16 -7.22
CA ARG A 55 4.12 -23.25 -7.50
C ARG A 55 4.69 -24.65 -7.37
N ASN A 56 6.01 -24.81 -7.33
CA ASN A 56 6.64 -26.13 -7.37
C ASN A 56 6.85 -26.69 -5.96
N ARG A 57 5.80 -27.26 -5.36
CA ARG A 57 5.78 -27.75 -3.97
C ARG A 57 7.04 -28.52 -3.52
N PRO A 58 7.65 -29.41 -4.32
CA PRO A 58 8.88 -30.10 -3.90
C PRO A 58 10.09 -29.15 -3.73
N GLU A 59 10.16 -28.05 -4.46
CA GLU A 59 11.34 -27.16 -4.53
C GLU A 59 11.12 -25.83 -3.80
N VAL A 60 10.05 -25.69 -3.01
CA VAL A 60 9.76 -24.47 -2.25
C VAL A 60 9.31 -24.82 -0.83
N HIS A 61 9.49 -23.88 0.10
CA HIS A 61 9.00 -24.04 1.47
C HIS A 61 7.50 -23.74 1.54
N VAL A 62 7.04 -22.73 0.79
CA VAL A 62 5.63 -22.34 0.75
C VAL A 62 5.11 -22.44 -0.68
N CYS A 63 4.21 -23.38 -0.91
CA CYS A 63 3.59 -23.57 -2.22
C CYS A 63 2.54 -22.48 -2.47
N LEU A 64 2.60 -21.81 -3.62
CA LEU A 64 1.68 -20.74 -4.01
C LEU A 64 1.20 -21.01 -5.44
N GLY A 65 -0.12 -21.12 -5.64
CA GLY A 65 -0.70 -21.33 -6.96
C GLY A 65 -0.16 -22.57 -7.68
N GLU A 66 -0.17 -23.73 -7.00
CA GLU A 66 0.38 -25.01 -7.49
C GLU A 66 -0.08 -25.37 -8.93
N ASP A 67 -1.34 -25.07 -9.22
CA ASP A 67 -2.02 -25.32 -10.49
C ASP A 67 -1.94 -24.15 -11.50
N ASP A 68 -1.35 -23.03 -11.11
CA ASP A 68 -1.36 -21.80 -11.90
C ASP A 68 -0.02 -21.55 -12.59
N ARG A 69 -0.01 -21.75 -13.92
CA ARG A 69 1.20 -21.59 -14.75
C ARG A 69 1.73 -20.16 -14.83
N ARG A 70 0.97 -19.15 -14.40
CA ARG A 70 1.47 -17.76 -14.29
C ARG A 70 2.37 -17.57 -13.07
N VAL A 71 2.28 -18.46 -12.08
CA VAL A 71 3.18 -18.51 -10.94
C VAL A 71 4.44 -19.29 -11.34
N SER A 72 5.61 -18.72 -11.03
CA SER A 72 6.89 -19.39 -11.32
C SER A 72 7.09 -20.60 -10.39
N ARG A 73 7.89 -21.58 -10.83
CA ARG A 73 8.23 -22.77 -10.01
C ARG A 73 8.80 -22.35 -8.65
N THR A 74 9.80 -21.48 -8.71
CA THR A 74 10.31 -20.67 -7.60
C THR A 74 10.05 -19.22 -7.99
N HIS A 75 9.22 -18.54 -7.21
CA HIS A 75 8.68 -17.22 -7.58
C HIS A 75 9.24 -16.10 -6.72
N GLY A 76 9.65 -16.40 -5.48
CA GLY A 76 10.37 -15.43 -4.69
C GLY A 76 10.98 -16.06 -3.47
N GLN A 77 11.70 -15.21 -2.74
CA GLN A 77 12.47 -15.61 -1.58
C GLN A 77 12.39 -14.51 -0.52
N VAL A 78 12.23 -14.91 0.74
CA VAL A 78 12.39 -14.03 1.89
C VAL A 78 13.67 -14.44 2.61
N THR A 79 14.62 -13.53 2.80
CA THR A 79 15.94 -13.86 3.39
C THR A 79 16.26 -12.97 4.58
N ARG A 80 16.76 -13.54 5.67
CA ARG A 80 17.27 -12.78 6.80
C ARG A 80 18.66 -12.25 6.47
N ARG A 81 18.82 -10.92 6.48
CA ARG A 81 20.12 -10.24 6.36
C ARG A 81 20.21 -9.17 7.45
N GLY A 82 21.16 -9.34 8.36
CA GLY A 82 21.25 -8.57 9.60
C GLY A 82 19.94 -8.63 10.38
N ASP A 83 19.43 -7.46 10.76
CA ASP A 83 18.24 -7.34 11.59
C ASP A 83 16.90 -7.31 10.81
N HIS A 84 16.94 -7.56 9.50
CA HIS A 84 15.75 -7.47 8.64
C HIS A 84 15.53 -8.73 7.80
N TRP A 85 14.25 -9.02 7.54
CA TRP A 85 13.88 -9.96 6.48
C TRP A 85 13.69 -9.19 5.18
N TRP A 86 14.21 -9.74 4.09
CA TRP A 86 14.23 -9.10 2.79
C TRP A 86 13.45 -9.96 1.79
N LEU A 87 12.38 -9.41 1.22
CA LEU A 87 11.59 -10.03 0.18
C LEU A 87 12.18 -9.72 -1.20
N ALA A 88 12.49 -10.76 -1.96
CA ALA A 88 12.90 -10.67 -3.35
C ALA A 88 11.89 -11.37 -4.25
N ASN A 89 11.62 -10.78 -5.41
CA ASN A 89 10.92 -11.46 -6.50
C ASN A 89 11.97 -12.13 -7.40
N THR A 90 11.80 -13.42 -7.68
CA THR A 90 12.65 -14.16 -8.62
C THR A 90 11.84 -14.73 -9.80
N GLY A 91 10.53 -14.50 -9.79
CA GLY A 91 9.59 -14.94 -10.80
C GLY A 91 9.30 -13.87 -11.85
N HIS A 92 8.63 -14.30 -12.92
CA HIS A 92 8.33 -13.43 -14.06
C HIS A 92 7.20 -12.42 -13.78
N ALA A 93 6.17 -12.83 -13.03
CA ALA A 93 5.10 -11.92 -12.65
C ALA A 93 5.51 -11.12 -11.41
N ALA A 94 5.16 -9.84 -11.38
CA ALA A 94 5.47 -8.97 -10.26
C ALA A 94 4.63 -9.31 -9.02
N LEU A 95 5.24 -9.16 -7.84
CA LEU A 95 4.55 -9.22 -6.55
C LEU A 95 3.87 -7.89 -6.27
N GLN A 96 2.63 -7.92 -5.79
CA GLN A 96 1.87 -6.75 -5.38
C GLN A 96 1.82 -6.66 -3.86
N LEU A 97 2.46 -5.64 -3.30
CA LEU A 97 2.54 -5.32 -1.88
C LEU A 97 1.44 -4.32 -1.47
N PRO A 98 1.30 -4.03 -0.16
CA PRO A 98 0.46 -2.92 0.32
C PRO A 98 0.81 -1.59 -0.36
N SER A 99 -0.14 -0.65 -0.33
CA SER A 99 -0.05 0.64 -1.03
C SER A 99 0.16 0.51 -2.54
N SER A 100 -0.26 -0.63 -3.12
CA SER A 100 -0.11 -0.95 -4.55
C SER A 100 1.33 -0.95 -5.07
N ARG A 101 2.33 -1.09 -4.20
CA ARG A 101 3.73 -1.22 -4.61
C ARG A 101 3.91 -2.53 -5.37
N MET A 102 4.55 -2.47 -6.53
CA MET A 102 4.93 -3.64 -7.32
C MET A 102 6.41 -3.93 -7.07
N LEU A 103 6.76 -5.22 -6.92
CA LEU A 103 8.14 -5.69 -6.83
C LEU A 103 8.41 -6.64 -8.00
N PHE A 104 9.23 -6.20 -8.94
CA PHE A 104 9.65 -6.93 -10.14
C PHE A 104 10.90 -7.76 -9.87
N SER A 105 11.24 -8.67 -10.79
CA SER A 105 12.43 -9.53 -10.67
C SER A 105 13.74 -8.77 -10.75
N GLU A 106 13.74 -7.60 -11.38
CA GLU A 106 14.88 -6.73 -11.58
C GLU A 106 15.10 -5.77 -10.40
N ASP A 107 14.12 -5.66 -9.51
CA ASP A 107 14.19 -4.77 -8.35
C ASP A 107 15.09 -5.34 -7.26
N GLU A 108 15.76 -4.44 -6.53
CA GLU A 108 16.45 -4.79 -5.30
C GLU A 108 15.47 -5.38 -4.27
N PRO A 109 15.91 -6.36 -3.44
CA PRO A 109 15.09 -6.91 -2.38
C PRO A 109 14.55 -5.82 -1.44
N LEU A 110 13.29 -5.98 -1.05
CA LEU A 110 12.59 -5.06 -0.16
C LEU A 110 12.73 -5.50 1.30
N PRO A 111 13.14 -4.62 2.23
CA PRO A 111 13.07 -4.93 3.66
C PRO A 111 11.61 -5.01 4.10
N LEU A 112 11.27 -6.08 4.82
CA LEU A 112 9.98 -6.27 5.46
C LEU A 112 9.97 -5.56 6.81
N GLY A 113 8.89 -4.82 7.07
CA GLY A 113 8.60 -4.26 8.38
C GLY A 113 8.12 -5.34 9.36
N LEU A 114 8.04 -4.96 10.64
CA LEU A 114 7.40 -5.78 11.67
C LEU A 114 5.89 -5.87 11.41
N GLY A 115 5.28 -6.98 11.85
CA GLY A 115 3.85 -7.23 11.71
C GLY A 115 3.46 -7.88 10.39
N TYR A 116 2.17 -7.78 10.07
CA TYR A 116 1.53 -8.46 8.95
C TYR A 116 1.73 -7.71 7.63
N THR A 117 2.18 -8.42 6.60
CA THR A 117 2.32 -7.93 5.22
C THR A 117 1.65 -8.92 4.25
N PRO A 118 0.49 -8.59 3.66
CA PRO A 118 -0.10 -9.38 2.59
C PRO A 118 0.61 -9.11 1.27
N VAL A 119 1.01 -10.16 0.57
CA VAL A 119 1.60 -10.08 -0.76
C VAL A 119 0.71 -10.83 -1.75
N PHE A 120 0.30 -10.16 -2.82
CA PHE A 120 -0.54 -10.73 -3.85
C PHE A 120 0.24 -11.03 -5.12
N LEU A 121 -0.09 -12.15 -5.75
CA LEU A 121 0.40 -12.51 -7.06
C LEU A 121 -0.78 -12.69 -8.02
N ARG A 122 -0.72 -12.01 -9.17
CA ARG A 122 -1.75 -12.17 -10.22
C ARG A 122 -1.56 -13.50 -10.95
N GLY A 123 -2.58 -14.33 -10.88
CA GLY A 123 -2.68 -15.62 -11.54
C GLY A 123 -3.36 -15.57 -12.91
N THR A 124 -3.62 -16.76 -13.45
CA THR A 124 -4.48 -16.95 -14.64
C THR A 124 -5.96 -16.72 -14.30
N ALA A 125 -6.78 -16.40 -15.32
CA ALA A 125 -8.22 -16.19 -15.17
C ALA A 125 -8.63 -15.22 -14.04
N HIS A 126 -7.89 -14.12 -13.88
CA HIS A 126 -8.09 -13.11 -12.83
C HIS A 126 -7.94 -13.59 -11.38
N ARG A 127 -7.44 -14.82 -11.16
CA ARG A 127 -7.10 -15.31 -9.83
C ARG A 127 -6.04 -14.42 -9.19
N ARG A 128 -6.11 -14.27 -7.87
CA ARG A 128 -5.04 -13.69 -7.05
C ARG A 128 -4.63 -14.71 -6.01
N HIS A 129 -3.33 -14.95 -5.93
CA HIS A 129 -2.75 -15.82 -4.91
C HIS A 129 -2.23 -14.94 -3.78
N LEU A 130 -2.60 -15.26 -2.55
CA LEU A 130 -2.16 -14.54 -1.36
C LEU A 130 -1.01 -15.30 -0.70
N LEU A 131 0.07 -14.58 -0.45
CA LEU A 131 1.15 -14.95 0.45
C LEU A 131 1.07 -14.01 1.65
N GLU A 132 0.86 -14.58 2.82
CA GLU A 132 0.83 -13.85 4.09
C GLU A 132 2.21 -13.91 4.72
N LEU A 133 2.77 -12.74 5.04
CA LEU A 133 4.03 -12.61 5.75
C LEU A 133 3.75 -11.97 7.11
N TYR A 134 4.38 -12.46 8.17
CA TYR A 134 4.36 -11.81 9.48
C TYR A 134 5.76 -11.85 10.09
N VAL A 135 6.30 -10.70 10.48
CA VAL A 135 7.57 -10.61 11.23
C VAL A 135 7.26 -10.20 12.67
N ALA A 136 7.63 -11.04 13.64
CA ALA A 136 7.41 -10.75 15.06
C ALA A 136 8.14 -9.47 15.49
N GLY A 137 7.45 -8.54 16.16
CA GLY A 137 8.04 -7.32 16.72
C GLY A 137 8.75 -7.54 18.06
N GLU A 138 9.30 -6.47 18.65
CA GLU A 138 10.06 -6.52 19.91
C GLU A 138 9.27 -7.10 21.09
N ASP A 139 7.96 -6.90 21.12
CA ASP A 139 7.06 -7.45 22.13
C ASP A 139 6.45 -8.80 21.75
N GLY A 140 6.70 -9.29 20.52
CA GLY A 140 6.17 -10.56 19.99
C GLY A 140 4.64 -10.65 20.01
N ARG A 141 3.94 -9.54 20.24
CA ARG A 141 2.51 -9.50 20.58
C ARG A 141 1.76 -8.64 19.57
N LEU A 142 0.54 -9.06 19.24
CA LEU A 142 -0.41 -8.17 18.60
C LEU A 142 -0.76 -7.01 19.54
N PRO A 143 -1.05 -5.81 19.00
CA PRO A 143 -1.77 -4.79 19.75
C PRO A 143 -3.02 -5.41 20.39
N ARG A 144 -3.26 -5.12 21.68
CA ARG A 144 -4.43 -5.66 22.38
C ARG A 144 -5.70 -5.15 21.69
N PRO A 145 -6.69 -6.03 21.43
CA PRO A 145 -8.01 -5.58 20.99
C PRO A 145 -8.53 -4.53 21.98
N ALA A 146 -8.90 -3.36 21.46
CA ALA A 146 -9.37 -2.23 22.25
C ALA A 146 -10.75 -1.80 21.72
N PRO A 147 -11.79 -2.65 21.86
CA PRO A 147 -13.11 -2.36 21.29
C PRO A 147 -13.74 -1.10 21.90
N ASP A 148 -13.39 -0.78 23.15
CA ASP A 148 -13.88 0.39 23.87
C ASP A 148 -12.96 1.62 23.72
N ALA A 149 -11.79 1.48 23.09
CA ALA A 149 -10.93 2.62 22.84
C ALA A 149 -11.55 3.53 21.78
N GLY A 150 -11.43 4.84 22.00
CA GLY A 150 -11.86 5.82 21.00
C GLY A 150 -11.17 5.57 19.68
N THR A 151 -11.93 5.55 18.58
CA THR A 151 -11.35 5.51 17.23
C THR A 151 -10.42 6.70 17.06
N LEU A 152 -9.16 6.44 16.70
CA LEU A 152 -8.24 7.51 16.30
C LEU A 152 -8.86 8.24 15.13
N LYS A 153 -9.15 9.52 15.31
CA LYS A 153 -9.68 10.38 14.26
C LYS A 153 -8.51 11.15 13.67
N ASP A 154 -8.21 10.90 12.41
CA ASP A 154 -7.37 11.81 11.64
C ASP A 154 -8.02 13.19 11.68
N LYS A 155 -7.20 14.22 11.92
CA LYS A 155 -7.70 15.58 12.04
C LYS A 155 -7.82 16.17 10.64
N PRO A 156 -9.04 16.52 10.17
CA PRO A 156 -9.19 17.14 8.86
C PRO A 156 -8.42 18.46 8.78
N TRP A 157 -7.84 18.73 7.61
CA TRP A 157 -7.17 19.99 7.34
C TRP A 157 -8.20 21.12 7.28
N LYS A 158 -7.85 22.27 7.87
CA LYS A 158 -8.68 23.48 7.76
C LYS A 158 -8.52 24.06 6.36
N LEU A 159 -9.62 24.08 5.63
CA LEU A 159 -9.78 24.76 4.34
C LEU A 159 -10.84 25.84 4.50
N ASP A 160 -10.59 27.02 3.96
CA ASP A 160 -11.65 28.02 3.81
C ASP A 160 -12.64 27.63 2.69
N ALA A 161 -13.69 28.44 2.49
CA ALA A 161 -14.74 28.12 1.53
C ALA A 161 -14.25 28.12 0.06
N GLU A 162 -13.34 29.04 -0.29
CA GLU A 162 -12.78 29.11 -1.64
C GLU A 162 -11.79 27.97 -1.87
N GLU A 163 -10.97 27.67 -0.86
CA GLU A 163 -10.05 26.54 -0.87
C GLU A 163 -10.81 25.23 -1.05
N ARG A 164 -11.89 25.05 -0.29
CA ARG A 164 -12.72 23.85 -0.35
C ARG A 164 -13.36 23.67 -1.72
N ILE A 165 -14.08 24.67 -2.25
CA ILE A 165 -14.79 24.51 -3.53
C ILE A 165 -13.81 24.27 -4.70
N ALA A 166 -12.65 24.95 -4.70
CA ALA A 166 -11.63 24.74 -5.73
C ALA A 166 -10.98 23.35 -5.65
N LEU A 167 -10.70 22.85 -4.45
CA LEU A 167 -10.14 21.52 -4.27
C LEU A 167 -11.16 20.40 -4.54
N VAL A 168 -12.45 20.63 -4.27
CA VAL A 168 -13.52 19.70 -4.64
C VAL A 168 -13.64 19.58 -6.15
N SER A 169 -13.68 20.71 -6.87
CA SER A 169 -13.65 20.72 -8.34
C SER A 169 -12.41 20.03 -8.89
N LEU A 170 -11.22 20.36 -8.37
CA LEU A 170 -9.97 19.69 -8.76
C LEU A 170 -10.02 18.16 -8.57
N ALA A 171 -10.62 17.71 -7.46
CA ALA A 171 -10.69 16.31 -7.03
C ALA A 171 -11.93 15.56 -7.53
N GLN A 172 -12.78 16.16 -8.38
CA GLN A 172 -14.11 15.65 -8.72
C GLN A 172 -14.10 14.16 -9.14
N ARG A 173 -13.17 13.77 -10.02
CA ARG A 173 -13.01 12.38 -10.49
C ARG A 173 -12.66 11.38 -9.37
N TYR A 174 -11.93 11.82 -8.35
CA TYR A 174 -11.60 11.00 -7.19
C TYR A 174 -12.81 10.83 -6.27
N LEU A 175 -13.55 11.92 -6.07
CA LEU A 175 -14.77 11.93 -5.24
C LEU A 175 -15.91 11.11 -5.87
N MET A 176 -15.94 11.00 -7.20
CA MET A 176 -16.83 10.11 -7.96
C MET A 176 -16.32 8.66 -8.07
N HIS A 177 -15.16 8.34 -7.48
CA HIS A 177 -14.55 7.01 -7.51
C HIS A 177 -14.27 6.47 -8.92
N GLU A 178 -13.87 7.33 -9.86
CA GLU A 178 -13.42 6.88 -11.18
C GLU A 178 -12.18 5.98 -11.07
N SER A 179 -12.16 4.87 -11.82
CA SER A 179 -11.10 3.85 -11.77
C SER A 179 -9.68 4.38 -12.05
N TYR A 180 -9.56 5.46 -12.82
CA TYR A 180 -8.30 6.10 -13.19
C TYR A 180 -8.38 7.61 -12.99
N ALA A 181 -8.89 8.02 -11.82
CA ALA A 181 -9.04 9.43 -11.48
C ALA A 181 -7.72 10.19 -11.67
N GLN A 182 -7.82 11.34 -12.36
CA GLN A 182 -6.75 12.31 -12.53
C GLN A 182 -7.26 13.67 -12.07
N PRO A 183 -6.39 14.55 -11.53
CA PRO A 183 -6.82 15.89 -11.16
C PRO A 183 -7.34 16.63 -12.40
N LEU A 184 -8.42 17.40 -12.27
CA LEU A 184 -8.87 18.27 -13.35
C LEU A 184 -7.81 19.34 -13.67
N ALA A 185 -7.75 19.80 -14.92
CA ALA A 185 -6.86 20.89 -15.29
C ALA A 185 -7.35 22.22 -14.69
N TRP A 186 -6.44 23.13 -14.33
CA TRP A 186 -6.79 24.45 -13.78
C TRP A 186 -7.78 25.24 -14.61
N ARG A 187 -7.72 25.06 -15.93
CA ARG A 187 -8.68 25.68 -16.85
C ARG A 187 -10.09 25.14 -16.66
N GLN A 188 -10.25 23.83 -16.57
CA GLN A 188 -11.55 23.18 -16.38
C GLN A 188 -12.14 23.56 -15.02
N VAL A 189 -11.32 23.52 -13.96
CA VAL A 189 -11.72 23.97 -12.62
C VAL A 189 -12.19 25.43 -12.65
N ALA A 190 -11.44 26.32 -13.29
CA ALA A 190 -11.83 27.73 -13.35
C ALA A 190 -13.09 27.97 -14.17
N GLU A 191 -13.30 27.24 -15.28
CA GLU A 191 -14.51 27.31 -16.11
C GLU A 191 -15.74 26.86 -15.31
N GLU A 192 -15.69 25.70 -14.65
CA GLU A 192 -16.77 25.18 -13.80
C GLU A 192 -17.11 26.14 -12.65
N LEU A 193 -16.09 26.62 -11.92
CA LEU A 193 -16.32 27.54 -10.81
C LEU A 193 -16.83 28.91 -11.27
N GLN A 194 -16.46 29.37 -12.47
CA GLN A 194 -16.95 30.63 -13.03
C GLN A 194 -18.43 30.54 -13.43
N GLU A 195 -18.92 29.36 -13.83
CA GLU A 195 -20.35 29.10 -14.06
C GLU A 195 -21.12 29.09 -12.75
N LEU A 196 -20.58 28.44 -11.72
CA LEU A 196 -21.22 28.33 -10.39
C LEU A 196 -21.21 29.63 -9.59
N GLN A 197 -20.13 30.40 -9.67
CA GLN A 197 -19.93 31.65 -8.93
C GLN A 197 -19.47 32.78 -9.86
N PRO A 198 -20.38 33.35 -10.69
CA PRO A 198 -20.01 34.34 -11.70
C PRO A 198 -19.31 35.58 -11.13
N ASP A 199 -19.78 36.05 -9.97
CA ASP A 199 -19.27 37.25 -9.30
C ASP A 199 -17.89 37.06 -8.67
N ALA A 200 -17.48 35.81 -8.43
CA ALA A 200 -16.20 35.50 -7.80
C ALA A 200 -15.01 35.72 -8.76
N LYS A 201 -15.21 35.79 -10.09
CA LYS A 201 -14.12 35.99 -11.09
C LYS A 201 -13.05 34.88 -11.04
N TRP A 202 -13.47 33.63 -11.12
CA TRP A 202 -12.57 32.49 -11.19
C TRP A 202 -11.72 32.51 -12.47
N ARG A 203 -10.41 32.31 -12.30
CA ARG A 203 -9.44 32.26 -13.41
C ARG A 203 -8.45 31.13 -13.17
N PRO A 204 -7.88 30.50 -14.21
CA PRO A 204 -6.96 29.37 -14.04
C PRO A 204 -5.79 29.68 -13.09
N LYS A 205 -5.19 30.88 -13.21
CA LYS A 205 -4.10 31.33 -12.31
C LYS A 205 -4.53 31.47 -10.85
N ARG A 206 -5.78 31.85 -10.59
CA ARG A 206 -6.29 31.97 -9.22
C ARG A 206 -6.39 30.59 -8.58
N VAL A 207 -6.95 29.63 -9.30
CA VAL A 207 -7.03 28.23 -8.87
C VAL A 207 -5.62 27.69 -8.58
N GLU A 208 -4.68 27.87 -9.51
CA GLU A 208 -3.29 27.43 -9.35
C GLU A 208 -2.63 28.00 -8.08
N HIS A 209 -2.78 29.32 -7.84
CA HIS A 209 -2.20 29.97 -6.66
C HIS A 209 -2.80 29.45 -5.36
N LEU A 210 -4.13 29.28 -5.32
CA LEU A 210 -4.86 28.78 -4.16
C LEU A 210 -4.41 27.35 -3.84
N VAL A 211 -4.39 26.44 -4.83
CA VAL A 211 -3.99 25.05 -4.61
C VAL A 211 -2.51 24.96 -4.21
N THR A 212 -1.67 25.80 -4.80
CA THR A 212 -0.25 25.87 -4.42
C THR A 212 -0.06 26.39 -2.98
N ALA A 213 -0.87 27.33 -2.52
CA ALA A 213 -0.83 27.83 -1.15
C ALA A 213 -1.22 26.75 -0.15
N VAL A 214 -2.30 25.99 -0.42
CA VAL A 214 -2.69 24.83 0.40
C VAL A 214 -1.58 23.79 0.43
N ARG A 215 -1.02 23.43 -0.74
CA ARG A 215 0.07 22.45 -0.84
C ARG A 215 1.29 22.86 0.01
N ARG A 216 1.71 24.12 -0.07
CA ARG A 216 2.83 24.66 0.74
C ARG A 216 2.50 24.60 2.23
N ARG A 217 1.27 24.94 2.62
CA ARG A 217 0.83 24.89 4.03
C ARG A 217 0.90 23.47 4.61
N LEU A 218 0.42 22.48 3.86
CA LEU A 218 0.44 21.07 4.29
C LEU A 218 1.86 20.49 4.29
N SER A 219 2.68 20.82 3.29
CA SER A 219 4.09 20.43 3.27
C SER A 219 4.86 20.98 4.47
N ALA A 220 4.63 22.25 4.85
CA ALA A 220 5.26 22.85 6.03
C ALA A 220 4.87 22.18 7.36
N THR A 221 3.74 21.46 7.39
CA THR A 221 3.31 20.64 8.53
C THR A 221 3.81 19.19 8.48
N GLY A 222 4.63 18.85 7.48
CA GLY A 222 5.28 17.54 7.37
C GLY A 222 4.57 16.53 6.47
N VAL A 223 3.58 16.94 5.66
CA VAL A 223 2.95 16.03 4.69
C VAL A 223 3.94 15.77 3.54
N PRO A 224 4.32 14.49 3.30
CA PRO A 224 5.31 14.14 2.29
C PRO A 224 4.74 14.17 0.87
N GLY A 225 5.62 14.27 -0.14
CA GLY A 225 5.24 14.15 -1.55
C GLY A 225 4.50 15.38 -2.10
N LEU A 226 4.57 16.51 -1.40
CA LEU A 226 3.94 17.77 -1.79
C LEU A 226 4.94 18.80 -2.34
N THR A 227 6.20 18.42 -2.43
CA THR A 227 7.29 19.21 -3.02
C THR A 227 7.91 18.52 -4.23
N ARG A 228 8.54 19.30 -5.11
CA ARG A 228 9.18 18.77 -6.33
C ARG A 228 10.38 17.90 -5.97
N GLU A 229 11.07 18.28 -4.90
CA GLU A 229 12.24 17.62 -4.35
C GLU A 229 11.91 16.19 -3.86
N GLU A 230 10.74 16.01 -3.24
CA GLU A 230 10.28 14.71 -2.73
C GLU A 230 9.75 13.79 -3.84
N VAL A 231 9.10 14.36 -4.86
CA VAL A 231 8.46 13.58 -5.93
C VAL A 231 9.44 13.16 -7.02
N GLY A 232 10.48 13.97 -7.27
CA GLY A 232 11.41 13.77 -8.38
C GLY A 232 10.82 14.19 -9.74
N GLU A 233 11.67 14.20 -10.76
CA GLU A 233 11.28 14.56 -12.13
C GLU A 233 10.99 13.31 -12.99
N PRO A 234 9.98 13.36 -13.88
CA PRO A 234 9.09 14.49 -14.17
C PRO A 234 7.91 14.58 -13.20
N VAL A 235 7.67 15.78 -12.63
CA VAL A 235 6.59 15.99 -11.63
C VAL A 235 5.17 15.77 -12.20
N GLY A 236 4.90 16.22 -13.43
CA GLY A 236 3.57 16.15 -14.04
C GLY A 236 2.44 16.66 -13.12
N ASN A 237 1.35 15.89 -13.02
CA ASN A 237 0.22 16.16 -12.11
C ASN A 237 0.40 15.55 -10.70
N MET A 238 1.56 14.95 -10.40
CA MET A 238 1.77 14.15 -9.19
C MET A 238 1.58 14.95 -7.90
N LEU A 239 1.99 16.23 -7.87
CA LEU A 239 1.78 17.09 -6.70
C LEU A 239 0.30 17.31 -6.38
N ASN A 240 -0.54 17.43 -7.40
CA ASN A 240 -1.99 17.58 -7.21
C ASN A 240 -2.61 16.25 -6.83
N HIS A 241 -2.15 15.14 -7.44
CA HIS A 241 -2.57 13.80 -7.07
C HIS A 241 -2.30 13.51 -5.59
N ASN A 242 -1.07 13.73 -5.13
CA ASN A 242 -0.67 13.51 -3.73
C ASN A 242 -1.45 14.40 -2.76
N LEU A 243 -1.66 15.68 -3.13
CA LEU A 243 -2.50 16.58 -2.34
C LEU A 243 -3.93 16.03 -2.20
N ILE A 244 -4.55 15.58 -3.29
CA ILE A 244 -5.91 15.03 -3.25
C ILE A 244 -5.96 13.75 -2.41
N LEU A 245 -4.99 12.85 -2.56
CA LEU A 245 -4.92 11.61 -1.77
C LEU A 245 -4.81 11.92 -0.27
N GLU A 246 -3.98 12.88 0.13
CA GLU A 246 -3.87 13.33 1.52
C GLU A 246 -5.21 13.88 2.04
N LEU A 247 -5.88 14.71 1.25
CA LEU A 247 -7.17 15.30 1.63
C LEU A 247 -8.29 14.26 1.74
N LEU A 248 -8.25 13.21 0.94
CA LEU A 248 -9.18 12.08 1.04
C LEU A 248 -8.85 11.19 2.25
N HIS A 249 -7.57 10.90 2.47
CA HIS A 249 -7.09 10.07 3.58
C HIS A 249 -7.48 10.66 4.94
N THR A 250 -7.24 11.96 5.12
CA THR A 250 -7.60 12.72 6.33
C THR A 250 -9.09 13.08 6.41
N ARG A 251 -9.90 12.62 5.44
CA ARG A 251 -11.34 12.96 5.31
C ARG A 251 -11.61 14.46 5.29
N THR A 252 -10.63 15.25 4.83
CA THR A 252 -10.79 16.69 4.62
C THR A 252 -11.75 16.97 3.48
N LEU A 253 -11.64 16.18 2.41
CA LEU A 253 -12.61 16.08 1.34
C LEU A 253 -13.32 14.73 1.41
N VAL A 254 -14.62 14.75 1.22
CA VAL A 254 -15.47 13.55 1.20
C VAL A 254 -16.44 13.61 0.02
N PRO A 255 -16.93 12.47 -0.52
CA PRO A 255 -17.83 12.48 -1.67
C PRO A 255 -19.05 13.42 -1.55
N PRO A 256 -19.70 13.58 -0.37
CA PRO A 256 -20.77 14.56 -0.20
C PRO A 256 -20.39 16.02 -0.47
N ASP A 257 -19.11 16.39 -0.42
CA ASP A 257 -18.64 17.74 -0.76
C ASP A 257 -18.88 18.07 -2.24
N LEU A 258 -19.10 17.08 -3.12
CA LEU A 258 -19.45 17.31 -4.53
C LEU A 258 -20.71 18.19 -4.69
N ARG A 259 -21.62 18.20 -3.71
CA ARG A 259 -22.81 19.08 -3.70
C ARG A 259 -22.46 20.56 -3.75
N LEU A 260 -21.22 20.94 -3.39
CA LEU A 260 -20.73 22.31 -3.54
C LEU A 260 -20.62 22.73 -5.01
N LEU A 261 -20.59 21.78 -5.94
CA LEU A 261 -20.52 22.01 -7.39
C LEU A 261 -21.90 21.98 -8.07
N GLY A 262 -22.98 21.83 -7.31
CA GLY A 262 -24.32 21.52 -7.82
C GLY A 262 -24.70 20.06 -7.59
N ASP A 263 -25.97 19.74 -7.90
CA ASP A 263 -26.50 18.36 -7.89
C ASP A 263 -26.22 17.64 -9.22
#